data_AF-C0P8S0-F1
#
_entry.id   AF-C0P8S0-F1
#
_cell.length_a   1.000
_cell.length_b   1.000
_cell.length_c   1.000
_cell.angle_alpha   90.00
_cell.angle_beta   90.00
_cell.angle_gamma   90.00
#
_symmetry.space_group_name_H-M   'P 1'
#
loop_
_entity.id
_entity.type
_entity.pdbx_description
1 polymer ?
#
loop_
_entity_poly.entity_id
_entity_poly.type
_entity_poly.pdbx_seq_one_letter_code
_entity_poly.pdbx_strand_id
1 'polypeptide(L)'
;MSGAASVERVKDRATGLDKFVLREARGSSVEVYLYGGQVTFWKNNFGQQLLFVSNKATFKPRKAVRGGIQICFPQLGNHGVLEQHGFARNRFWSVDESPPPFPVATSNCHIDLILKSSPEDLKIWPHSYEFRLRVALTPRGDLILTSRIKNISSDSKPFQFTFAYHTYFSVSDISEVRVEGLETLDYLDNLQSRKRFTEQGDAVVFESEVDKVYLSAPPKVVVIDHEKKRTFVLRKEGLPDVGELQN
;
A
#
# COMPACT_ATOMS: atom_id res chain seq x y z
N MET A 1 15.97 -7.44 -27.23
CA MET A 1 14.80 -8.33 -27.26
C MET A 1 13.87 -7.92 -26.11
N SER A 2 12.72 -7.30 -26.40
CA SER A 2 11.71 -7.03 -25.37
C SER A 2 10.98 -8.34 -25.05
N GLY A 3 10.99 -8.79 -23.80
CA GLY A 3 10.25 -9.98 -23.38
C GLY A 3 8.73 -9.78 -23.44
N ALA A 4 7.96 -10.85 -23.37
CA ALA A 4 6.52 -10.76 -23.13
C ALA A 4 6.24 -10.40 -21.66
N ALA A 5 5.07 -9.85 -21.37
CA ALA A 5 4.63 -9.68 -19.99
C ALA A 5 4.47 -11.06 -19.32
N SER A 6 4.89 -11.20 -18.07
CA SER A 6 4.78 -12.45 -17.31
C SER A 6 4.37 -12.22 -15.86
N VAL A 7 3.77 -13.25 -15.27
CA VAL A 7 3.36 -13.30 -13.87
C VAL A 7 3.78 -14.66 -13.34
N GLU A 8 4.78 -14.69 -12.47
CA GLU A 8 5.42 -15.93 -12.04
C GLU A 8 5.41 -16.05 -10.51
N ARG A 9 4.96 -17.20 -10.00
CA ARG A 9 5.12 -17.55 -8.59
C ARG A 9 6.55 -18.02 -8.34
N VAL A 10 7.20 -17.42 -7.35
CA VAL A 10 8.59 -17.71 -6.97
C VAL A 10 8.68 -17.95 -5.48
N LYS A 11 9.38 -19.01 -5.09
CA LYS A 11 9.80 -19.23 -3.71
C LYS A 11 11.06 -18.41 -3.44
N ASP A 12 10.98 -17.39 -2.59
CA ASP A 12 12.16 -16.63 -2.21
C ASP A 12 13.06 -17.50 -1.33
N ARG A 13 14.28 -17.79 -1.80
CA ARG A 13 15.21 -18.69 -1.09
C ARG A 13 15.74 -18.10 0.21
N ALA A 14 15.85 -16.78 0.30
CA ALA A 14 16.39 -16.12 1.48
C ALA A 14 15.36 -16.08 2.62
N THR A 15 14.08 -15.91 2.29
CA THR A 15 12.99 -15.79 3.29
C THR A 15 12.18 -17.06 3.47
N GLY A 16 12.20 -17.96 2.49
CA GLY A 16 11.35 -19.15 2.43
C GLY A 16 9.87 -18.82 2.16
N LEU A 17 9.53 -17.57 1.84
CA LEU A 17 8.16 -17.15 1.57
C LEU A 17 7.85 -17.17 0.07
N ASP A 18 6.57 -17.37 -0.26
CA ASP A 18 6.11 -17.27 -1.63
C ASP A 18 5.84 -15.81 -2.01
N LYS A 19 6.29 -15.45 -3.21
CA LYS A 19 6.00 -14.17 -3.85
C LYS A 19 5.63 -14.37 -5.31
N PHE A 20 5.01 -13.37 -5.89
CA PHE A 20 4.78 -13.24 -7.32
C PHE A 20 5.70 -12.17 -7.88
N VAL A 21 6.26 -12.45 -9.06
CA VAL A 21 7.04 -11.48 -9.83
C VAL A 21 6.25 -11.17 -11.09
N LEU A 22 5.80 -9.93 -11.20
CA LEU A 22 5.14 -9.38 -12.38
C LEU A 22 6.21 -8.69 -13.20
N ARG A 23 6.29 -8.98 -14.50
CA ARG A 23 7.22 -8.37 -15.44
C ARG A 23 6.46 -7.87 -16.63
N GLU A 24 6.71 -6.63 -17.02
CA GLU A 24 6.17 -6.05 -18.24
C GLU A 24 7.20 -6.04 -19.36
N ALA A 25 6.71 -6.01 -20.60
CA ALA A 25 7.55 -6.17 -21.80
C ALA A 25 8.67 -5.12 -21.92
N ARG A 26 8.45 -3.95 -21.33
CA ARG A 26 9.39 -2.81 -21.33
C ARG A 26 10.37 -2.82 -20.15
N GLY A 27 10.42 -3.89 -19.37
CA GLY A 27 11.43 -4.11 -18.32
C GLY A 27 11.04 -3.65 -16.91
N SER A 28 9.89 -2.98 -16.75
CA SER A 28 9.32 -2.72 -15.42
C SER A 28 8.94 -4.04 -14.74
N SER A 29 9.10 -4.11 -13.42
CA SER A 29 8.76 -5.31 -12.66
C SER A 29 8.32 -5.01 -11.23
N VAL A 30 7.48 -5.87 -10.67
CA VAL A 30 6.94 -5.76 -9.32
C VAL A 30 7.08 -7.11 -8.61
N GLU A 31 7.44 -7.09 -7.32
CA GLU A 31 7.38 -8.28 -6.46
C GLU A 31 6.34 -8.12 -5.36
N VAL A 32 5.45 -9.10 -5.26
CA VAL A 32 4.34 -9.12 -4.28
C VAL A 32 4.42 -10.39 -3.46
N TYR A 33 4.66 -10.27 -2.15
CA TYR A 33 4.61 -11.41 -1.25
C TYR A 33 3.17 -11.81 -0.94
N LEU A 34 2.89 -13.11 -0.89
CA LEU A 34 1.62 -13.61 -0.35
C LEU A 34 1.50 -13.29 1.14
N TYR A 35 2.63 -13.25 1.85
CA TYR A 35 2.65 -12.74 3.20
C TYR A 35 2.38 -11.23 3.21
N GLY A 36 1.31 -10.83 3.90
CA GLY A 36 0.81 -9.46 3.99
C GLY A 36 0.12 -8.94 2.73
N GLY A 37 0.06 -9.72 1.64
CA GLY A 37 -0.39 -9.22 0.33
C GLY A 37 0.48 -8.04 -0.14
N GLN A 38 1.75 -8.05 0.25
CA GLN A 38 2.57 -6.86 0.33
C GLN A 38 3.45 -6.71 -0.91
N VAL A 39 3.34 -5.56 -1.58
CA VAL A 39 4.30 -5.17 -2.61
C VAL A 39 5.59 -4.77 -1.93
N THR A 40 6.71 -5.40 -2.28
CA THR A 40 8.02 -5.13 -1.66
C THR A 40 9.05 -4.61 -2.65
N PHE A 41 8.77 -4.73 -3.94
CA PHE A 41 9.66 -4.25 -4.98
C PHE A 41 8.83 -3.71 -6.13
N TRP A 42 9.25 -2.57 -6.66
CA TRP A 42 8.75 -2.01 -7.91
C TRP A 42 9.92 -1.33 -8.60
N LYS A 43 10.16 -1.71 -9.85
CA LYS A 43 11.25 -1.20 -10.67
C LYS A 43 10.67 -0.69 -11.98
N ASN A 44 11.10 0.49 -12.40
CA ASN A 44 10.71 1.06 -13.68
C ASN A 44 11.55 0.49 -14.84
N ASN A 45 11.20 0.91 -16.06
CA ASN A 45 11.89 0.58 -17.30
C ASN A 45 13.33 1.13 -17.39
N PHE A 46 13.70 2.08 -16.52
CA PHE A 46 15.08 2.58 -16.39
C PHE A 46 15.92 1.77 -15.39
N GLY A 47 15.36 0.72 -14.78
CA GLY A 47 16.04 -0.12 -13.81
C GLY A 47 16.09 0.47 -12.39
N GLN A 48 15.43 1.60 -12.14
CA GLN A 48 15.41 2.25 -10.83
C GLN A 48 14.39 1.58 -9.90
N GLN A 49 14.81 1.28 -8.67
CA GLN A 49 13.91 0.83 -7.62
C GLN A 49 13.11 2.01 -7.06
N LEU A 50 11.79 1.83 -6.99
CA LEU A 50 10.82 2.89 -6.68
C LEU A 50 10.28 2.82 -5.26
N LEU A 51 10.37 1.65 -4.62
CA LEU A 51 9.92 1.44 -3.23
C LEU A 51 11.11 1.25 -2.30
N PHE A 52 11.03 1.84 -1.12
CA PHE A 52 11.98 1.62 -0.04
C PHE A 52 11.57 0.36 0.73
N VAL A 53 12.49 -0.59 0.84
CA VAL A 53 12.40 -1.70 1.81
C VAL A 53 13.65 -1.67 2.65
N SER A 54 13.45 -1.72 3.96
CA SER A 54 14.57 -1.67 4.90
C SER A 54 15.48 -2.88 4.74
N ASN A 55 16.79 -2.67 4.72
CA ASN A 55 17.79 -3.75 4.78
C ASN A 55 17.70 -4.61 6.06
N LYS A 56 17.17 -4.06 7.16
CA LYS A 56 16.87 -4.76 8.42
C LYS A 56 15.46 -5.37 8.47
N ALA A 57 14.72 -5.35 7.36
CA ALA A 57 13.36 -5.88 7.34
C ALA A 57 13.38 -7.39 7.62
N THR A 58 12.51 -7.83 8.53
CA THR A 58 12.38 -9.24 8.86
C THR A 58 11.19 -9.83 8.12
N PHE A 59 11.45 -10.78 7.24
CA PHE A 59 10.43 -11.52 6.50
C PHE A 59 10.02 -12.77 7.27
N LYS A 60 9.50 -12.59 8.49
CA LYS A 60 9.03 -13.69 9.33
C LYS A 60 7.56 -13.51 9.69
N PRO A 61 6.73 -14.55 9.50
CA PRO A 61 5.32 -14.51 9.87
C PRO A 61 5.08 -14.03 11.30
N ARG A 62 3.94 -13.36 11.48
CA ARG A 62 3.50 -12.57 12.63
C ARG A 62 4.11 -11.16 12.75
N LYS A 63 5.13 -10.78 11.99
CA LYS A 63 5.64 -9.38 11.94
C LYS A 63 5.51 -8.77 10.55
N ALA A 64 5.12 -7.51 10.47
CA ALA A 64 4.97 -6.82 9.19
C ALA A 64 6.36 -6.57 8.57
N VAL A 65 6.48 -6.65 7.25
CA VAL A 65 7.74 -6.35 6.54
C VAL A 65 7.90 -4.84 6.45
N ARG A 66 9.01 -4.28 6.96
CA ARG A 66 9.25 -2.82 7.00
C ARG A 66 9.62 -2.26 5.61
N GLY A 67 8.69 -1.55 4.99
CA GLY A 67 8.83 -0.93 3.66
C GLY A 67 7.82 -1.44 2.63
N GLY A 68 8.00 -1.08 1.36
CA GLY A 68 7.11 -1.48 0.29
C GLY A 68 5.74 -0.80 0.38
N ILE A 69 4.67 -1.56 0.18
CA ILE A 69 3.28 -1.10 0.33
C ILE A 69 2.55 -2.03 1.30
N GLN A 70 2.49 -1.64 2.58
CA GLN A 70 1.80 -2.44 3.58
C GLN A 70 0.29 -2.20 3.54
N ILE A 71 -0.49 -3.24 3.81
CA ILE A 71 -1.94 -3.19 3.89
C ILE A 71 -2.37 -3.00 5.35
N CYS A 72 -2.85 -1.81 5.69
CA CYS A 72 -3.42 -1.51 7.01
C CYS A 72 -4.92 -1.82 6.97
N PHE A 73 -5.35 -2.85 7.69
CA PHE A 73 -6.77 -3.26 7.78
C PHE A 73 -6.95 -4.22 8.97
N PRO A 74 -8.05 -4.14 9.71
CA PRO A 74 -9.21 -3.24 9.57
C PRO A 74 -9.08 -1.94 10.39
N GLN A 75 -7.88 -1.63 10.86
CA GLN A 75 -7.59 -0.48 11.71
C GLN A 75 -6.36 0.26 11.18
N LEU A 76 -6.34 1.60 11.28
CA LEU A 76 -5.16 2.44 11.07
C LEU A 76 -4.63 2.92 12.42
N GLY A 77 -3.31 2.82 12.63
CA GLY A 77 -2.68 3.11 13.91
C GLY A 77 -3.32 2.33 15.06
N ASN A 78 -3.47 3.00 16.20
CA ASN A 78 -3.99 2.45 17.45
C ASN A 78 -5.45 2.86 17.72
N HIS A 79 -6.25 3.10 16.68
CA HIS A 79 -7.63 3.64 16.79
C HIS A 79 -8.69 2.65 17.31
N GLY A 80 -8.29 1.48 17.79
CA GLY A 80 -9.20 0.47 18.32
C GLY A 80 -8.46 -0.62 19.08
N VAL A 81 -9.13 -1.74 19.32
CA VAL A 81 -8.65 -2.82 20.20
C VAL A 81 -7.60 -3.73 19.56
N LEU A 82 -7.33 -3.54 18.27
CA LEU A 82 -6.39 -4.36 17.52
C LEU A 82 -4.96 -3.82 17.67
N GLU A 83 -3.98 -4.69 17.38
CA GLU A 83 -2.60 -4.26 17.17
C GLU A 83 -2.52 -3.13 16.13
N GLN A 84 -1.49 -2.30 16.26
CA GLN A 84 -1.29 -1.15 15.38
C GLN A 84 -1.39 -1.55 13.90
N HIS A 85 -2.23 -0.82 13.15
CA HIS A 85 -2.55 -1.05 11.73
C HIS A 85 -3.34 -2.34 11.40
N GLY A 86 -3.93 -2.96 12.42
CA GLY A 86 -4.66 -4.21 12.26
C GLY A 86 -3.74 -5.37 11.89
N PHE A 87 -4.28 -6.37 11.22
CA PHE A 87 -3.62 -7.67 11.06
C PHE A 87 -3.40 -8.08 9.59
N ALA A 88 -3.96 -7.38 8.60
CA ALA A 88 -3.89 -7.80 7.20
C ALA A 88 -2.45 -7.97 6.68
N ARG A 89 -1.54 -7.05 7.06
CA ARG A 89 -0.09 -7.10 6.79
C ARG A 89 0.66 -8.23 7.51
N ASN A 90 0.00 -8.94 8.44
CA ASN A 90 0.57 -10.02 9.24
C ASN A 90 -0.03 -11.39 8.91
N ARG A 91 -0.89 -11.48 7.89
CA ARG A 91 -1.55 -12.71 7.44
C ARG A 91 -1.04 -13.15 6.09
N PHE A 92 -1.16 -14.44 5.80
CA PHE A 92 -0.97 -14.93 4.44
C PHE A 92 -2.24 -14.71 3.63
N TRP A 93 -2.07 -14.11 2.47
CA TRP A 93 -3.09 -13.97 1.46
C TRP A 93 -3.02 -15.17 0.51
N SER A 94 -4.17 -15.56 -0.03
CA SER A 94 -4.26 -16.58 -1.07
C SER A 94 -4.41 -15.92 -2.43
N VAL A 95 -4.04 -16.62 -3.50
CA VAL A 95 -4.42 -16.19 -4.86
C VAL A 95 -5.92 -16.38 -5.02
N ASP A 96 -6.60 -15.36 -5.55
CA ASP A 96 -8.00 -15.47 -5.96
C ASP A 96 -8.04 -15.92 -7.42
N GLU A 97 -8.28 -17.21 -7.66
CA GLU A 97 -8.29 -17.79 -9.01
C GLU A 97 -9.55 -17.42 -9.81
N SER A 98 -10.59 -16.94 -9.15
CA SER A 98 -11.87 -16.57 -9.77
C SER A 98 -12.37 -15.23 -9.20
N PRO A 99 -11.60 -14.13 -9.39
CA PRO A 99 -11.98 -12.84 -8.87
C PRO A 99 -13.25 -12.34 -9.58
N PRO A 100 -14.19 -11.69 -8.87
CA PRO A 100 -15.32 -11.03 -9.52
C PRO A 100 -14.82 -10.02 -10.57
N PRO A 101 -15.53 -9.86 -11.70
CA PRO A 101 -15.12 -8.94 -12.75
C PRO A 101 -14.91 -7.53 -12.21
N PHE A 102 -13.92 -6.83 -12.77
CA PHE A 102 -13.72 -5.41 -12.47
C PHE A 102 -14.55 -4.56 -13.44
N PRO A 103 -15.13 -3.45 -12.97
CA PRO A 103 -15.90 -2.55 -13.84
C PRO A 103 -15.04 -1.86 -14.90
N VAL A 104 -13.71 -1.85 -14.73
CA VAL A 104 -12.76 -1.23 -15.65
C VAL A 104 -11.73 -2.28 -16.07
N ALA A 105 -11.39 -2.31 -17.37
CA ALA A 105 -10.35 -3.17 -17.90
C ALA A 105 -9.00 -2.85 -17.21
N THR A 106 -8.37 -3.87 -16.64
CA THR A 106 -7.05 -3.75 -16.02
C THR A 106 -5.94 -4.25 -16.95
N SER A 107 -4.68 -3.99 -16.61
CA SER A 107 -3.54 -4.62 -17.30
C SER A 107 -3.65 -6.14 -17.27
N ASN A 108 -3.18 -6.82 -18.32
CA ASN A 108 -3.07 -8.29 -18.34
C ASN A 108 -1.93 -8.80 -17.43
N CYS A 109 -0.98 -7.94 -17.05
CA CYS A 109 0.06 -8.26 -16.07
C CYS A 109 -0.45 -7.91 -14.66
N HIS A 110 -1.18 -8.83 -14.03
CA HIS A 110 -1.73 -8.65 -12.69
C HIS A 110 -1.78 -9.95 -11.90
N ILE A 111 -1.95 -9.82 -10.58
CA ILE A 111 -2.34 -10.90 -9.68
C ILE A 111 -3.55 -10.45 -8.85
N ASP A 112 -4.41 -11.39 -8.53
CA ASP A 112 -5.51 -11.21 -7.59
C ASP A 112 -5.23 -12.00 -6.33
N LEU A 113 -5.33 -11.31 -5.19
CA LEU A 113 -5.14 -11.86 -3.87
C LEU A 113 -6.43 -11.70 -3.06
N ILE A 114 -6.65 -12.63 -2.13
CA ILE A 114 -7.77 -12.60 -1.20
C ILE A 114 -7.32 -12.96 0.22
N LEU A 115 -7.81 -12.17 1.18
CA LEU A 115 -7.77 -12.44 2.61
C LEU A 115 -9.20 -12.63 3.10
N LYS A 116 -9.48 -13.75 3.74
CA LYS A 116 -10.77 -14.06 4.36
C LYS A 116 -10.62 -14.06 5.87
N SER A 117 -11.67 -13.70 6.59
CA SER A 117 -11.73 -13.86 8.05
C SER A 117 -11.42 -15.32 8.45
N SER A 118 -10.45 -15.51 9.33
CA SER A 118 -10.13 -16.82 9.93
C SER A 118 -10.77 -16.99 11.32
N PRO A 119 -10.88 -18.21 11.86
CA PRO A 119 -11.29 -18.43 13.25
C PRO A 119 -10.45 -17.65 14.28
N GLU A 120 -9.18 -17.41 14.00
CA GLU A 120 -8.29 -16.57 14.82
C GLU A 120 -8.66 -15.09 14.75
N ASP A 121 -8.95 -14.58 13.55
CA ASP A 121 -9.35 -13.18 13.37
C ASP A 121 -10.70 -12.92 14.05
N LEU A 122 -11.65 -13.86 13.96
CA LEU A 122 -12.97 -13.74 14.59
C LEU A 122 -12.91 -13.65 16.13
N LYS A 123 -11.81 -14.09 16.77
CA LYS A 123 -11.61 -13.94 18.22
C LYS A 123 -11.29 -12.51 18.63
N ILE A 124 -10.62 -11.75 17.76
CA ILE A 124 -10.15 -10.38 18.05
C ILE A 124 -10.98 -9.31 17.33
N TRP A 125 -11.61 -9.69 16.21
CA TRP A 125 -12.46 -8.83 15.40
C TRP A 125 -13.59 -9.69 14.80
N PRO A 126 -14.76 -9.77 15.47
CA PRO A 126 -15.81 -10.77 15.20
C PRO A 126 -16.67 -10.40 13.98
N HIS A 127 -16.04 -10.18 12.84
CA HIS A 127 -16.69 -9.83 11.59
C HIS A 127 -16.22 -10.73 10.46
N SER A 128 -17.18 -11.26 9.70
CA SER A 128 -16.89 -12.08 8.52
C SER A 128 -16.72 -11.19 7.29
N TYR A 129 -15.56 -11.28 6.64
CA TYR A 129 -15.22 -10.44 5.50
C TYR A 129 -14.43 -11.20 4.43
N GLU A 130 -14.48 -10.68 3.21
CA GLU A 130 -13.51 -10.95 2.16
C GLU A 130 -12.83 -9.65 1.75
N PHE A 131 -11.52 -9.59 1.87
CA PHE A 131 -10.70 -8.49 1.36
C PHE A 131 -9.94 -9.00 0.14
N ARG A 132 -10.34 -8.52 -1.05
CA ARG A 132 -9.64 -8.75 -2.32
C ARG A 132 -8.70 -7.60 -2.66
N LEU A 133 -7.51 -7.93 -3.15
CA LEU A 133 -6.50 -6.99 -3.61
C LEU A 133 -6.03 -7.44 -5.00
N ARG A 134 -6.20 -6.57 -6.01
CA ARG A 134 -5.52 -6.73 -7.30
C ARG A 134 -4.27 -5.86 -7.32
N VAL A 135 -3.15 -6.46 -7.68
CA VAL A 135 -1.90 -5.73 -7.99
C VAL A 135 -1.64 -5.88 -9.48
N ALA A 136 -1.66 -4.76 -10.20
CA ALA A 136 -1.47 -4.73 -11.65
C ALA A 136 -0.30 -3.82 -12.03
N LEU A 137 0.49 -4.25 -13.00
CA LEU A 137 1.56 -3.48 -13.61
C LEU A 137 1.17 -3.16 -15.05
N THR A 138 1.12 -1.88 -15.44
CA THR A 138 0.75 -1.49 -16.80
C THR A 138 1.95 -1.57 -17.75
N PRO A 139 1.73 -1.66 -19.08
CA PRO A 139 2.81 -1.59 -20.06
C PRO A 139 3.68 -0.31 -19.98
N ARG A 140 3.15 0.78 -19.39
CA ARG A 140 3.91 2.01 -19.13
C ARG A 140 4.79 1.92 -17.88
N GLY A 141 4.59 0.92 -17.04
CA GLY A 141 5.26 0.75 -15.75
C GLY A 141 4.47 1.29 -14.57
N ASP A 142 3.23 1.76 -14.76
CA ASP A 142 2.37 2.24 -13.67
C ASP A 142 1.97 1.05 -12.78
N LEU A 143 2.11 1.21 -11.46
CA LEU A 143 1.65 0.23 -10.48
C LEU A 143 0.26 0.64 -9.97
N ILE A 144 -0.71 -0.26 -10.12
CA ILE A 144 -2.11 -0.05 -9.74
C ILE A 144 -2.48 -1.09 -8.67
N LEU A 145 -2.98 -0.63 -7.52
CA LEU A 145 -3.53 -1.47 -6.47
C LEU A 145 -5.02 -1.20 -6.32
N THR A 146 -5.85 -2.22 -6.47
CA THR A 146 -7.31 -2.10 -6.32
C THR A 146 -7.81 -3.02 -5.21
N SER A 147 -8.40 -2.41 -4.18
CA SER A 147 -8.93 -3.11 -3.01
C SER A 147 -10.46 -3.18 -3.07
N ARG A 148 -11.03 -4.34 -2.72
CA ARG A 148 -12.48 -4.55 -2.58
C ARG A 148 -12.74 -5.33 -1.30
N ILE A 149 -13.47 -4.73 -0.37
CA ILE A 149 -13.82 -5.33 0.92
C ILE A 149 -15.32 -5.64 0.91
N LYS A 150 -15.66 -6.90 1.16
CA LYS A 150 -17.05 -7.38 1.18
C LYS A 150 -17.38 -7.91 2.56
N ASN A 151 -18.48 -7.44 3.13
CA ASN A 151 -19.12 -8.08 4.27
C ASN A 151 -19.82 -9.37 3.82
N ILE A 152 -19.45 -10.49 4.41
CA ILE A 152 -20.02 -11.81 4.11
C ILE A 152 -20.73 -12.42 5.33
N SER A 153 -21.08 -11.60 6.33
CA SER A 153 -21.83 -12.07 7.48
C SER A 153 -23.20 -12.61 7.08
N SER A 154 -23.56 -13.78 7.59
CA SER A 154 -24.88 -14.40 7.36
C SER A 154 -26.02 -13.60 7.96
N ASP A 155 -25.75 -12.83 9.02
CA ASP A 155 -26.74 -11.99 9.71
C ASP A 155 -26.83 -10.57 9.13
N SER A 156 -26.09 -10.27 8.05
CA SER A 156 -26.01 -8.96 7.39
C SER A 156 -25.66 -7.78 8.31
N LYS A 157 -25.10 -8.03 9.51
CA LYS A 157 -24.71 -6.92 10.40
C LYS A 157 -23.57 -6.11 9.79
N PRO A 158 -23.69 -4.77 9.73
CA PRO A 158 -22.61 -3.93 9.26
C PRO A 158 -21.43 -3.97 10.24
N PHE A 159 -20.22 -3.71 9.73
CA PHE A 159 -19.04 -3.47 10.54
C PHE A 159 -18.32 -2.21 10.08
N GLN A 160 -17.61 -1.57 11.01
CA GLN A 160 -16.79 -0.41 10.74
C GLN A 160 -15.33 -0.84 10.61
N PHE A 161 -14.61 -0.21 9.69
CA PHE A 161 -13.19 -0.44 9.49
C PHE A 161 -12.52 0.83 8.97
N THR A 162 -11.21 0.87 9.10
CA THR A 162 -10.34 1.81 8.38
C THR A 162 -9.37 1.00 7.52
N PHE A 163 -8.89 1.62 6.45
CA PHE A 163 -8.03 0.99 5.48
C PHE A 163 -7.02 1.99 4.91
N ALA A 164 -5.76 1.57 4.73
CA ALA A 164 -4.75 2.38 4.05
C ALA A 164 -3.72 1.51 3.32
N TYR A 165 -3.14 2.09 2.26
CA TYR A 165 -1.89 1.63 1.65
C TYR A 165 -0.72 2.41 2.26
N HIS A 166 0.00 1.80 3.19
CA HIS A 166 1.18 2.42 3.83
C HIS A 166 2.39 2.25 2.91
N THR A 167 2.60 3.25 2.04
CA THR A 167 3.51 3.21 0.89
C THR A 167 4.84 3.90 1.22
N TYR A 168 5.93 3.15 1.12
CA TYR A 168 7.29 3.65 1.32
C TYR A 168 7.95 3.88 -0.04
N PHE A 169 7.97 5.14 -0.50
CA PHE A 169 8.72 5.49 -1.69
C PHE A 169 10.23 5.48 -1.39
N SER A 170 11.01 4.91 -2.30
CA SER A 170 12.46 5.12 -2.28
C SER A 170 12.69 6.52 -2.81
N VAL A 171 13.35 7.38 -2.04
CA VAL A 171 13.80 8.73 -2.43
C VAL A 171 15.33 8.79 -2.48
N SER A 172 15.90 9.92 -2.87
CA SER A 172 17.34 10.20 -2.86
C SER A 172 17.80 10.61 -1.45
N ASP A 173 17.73 11.90 -1.16
CA ASP A 173 17.82 12.55 0.13
C ASP A 173 16.45 13.13 0.48
N ILE A 174 16.02 12.98 1.74
CA ILE A 174 14.73 13.48 2.20
C ILE A 174 14.67 15.01 2.19
N SER A 175 15.81 15.71 2.31
CA SER A 175 15.86 17.18 2.20
C SER A 175 15.62 17.68 0.77
N GLU A 176 15.83 16.83 -0.23
CA GLU A 176 15.63 17.14 -1.66
C GLU A 176 14.25 16.69 -2.17
N VAL A 177 13.36 16.31 -1.26
CA VAL A 177 12.02 15.81 -1.58
C VAL A 177 10.96 16.84 -1.20
N ARG A 178 10.00 17.03 -2.11
CA ARG A 178 8.81 17.86 -1.91
C ARG A 178 7.55 17.06 -2.19
N VAL A 179 6.50 17.27 -1.41
CA VAL A 179 5.16 16.71 -1.68
C VAL A 179 4.20 17.85 -2.02
N GLU A 180 3.61 17.78 -3.21
CA GLU A 180 2.65 18.75 -3.74
C GLU A 180 1.24 18.14 -3.89
N GLY A 181 0.24 19.01 -3.96
CA GLY A 181 -1.19 18.68 -3.99
C GLY A 181 -1.82 18.59 -2.59
N LEU A 182 -1.12 19.08 -1.56
CA LEU A 182 -1.59 19.10 -0.17
C LEU A 182 -1.63 20.53 0.41
N GLU A 183 -1.37 21.53 -0.43
CA GLU A 183 -1.34 22.94 -0.06
C GLU A 183 -2.73 23.36 0.42
N THR A 184 -2.79 24.28 1.39
CA THR A 184 -4.04 24.84 1.95
C THR A 184 -4.98 23.85 2.63
N LEU A 185 -4.62 22.57 2.71
CA LEU A 185 -5.43 21.56 3.36
C LEU A 185 -5.25 21.58 4.87
N ASP A 186 -6.34 21.25 5.57
CA ASP A 186 -6.28 20.92 6.98
C ASP A 186 -5.59 19.57 7.19
N TYR A 187 -4.70 19.51 8.17
CA TYR A 187 -4.09 18.29 8.64
C TYR A 187 -4.17 18.15 10.16
N LEU A 188 -4.14 16.90 10.63
CA LEU A 188 -3.92 16.55 12.03
C LEU A 188 -2.44 16.22 12.21
N ASP A 189 -1.78 16.85 13.19
CA ASP A 189 -0.37 16.58 13.51
C ASP A 189 -0.25 15.56 14.66
N ASN A 190 0.16 14.34 14.35
CA ASN A 190 0.27 13.29 15.36
C ASN A 190 1.38 13.60 16.40
N LEU A 191 2.41 14.37 16.03
CA LEU A 191 3.47 14.78 16.95
C LEU A 191 2.99 15.85 17.95
N GLN A 192 1.84 16.47 17.67
CA GLN A 192 1.21 17.47 18.53
C GLN A 192 -0.19 17.03 18.98
N SER A 193 -0.32 15.75 19.34
CA SER A 193 -1.57 15.18 19.89
C SER A 193 -2.78 15.39 18.96
N ARG A 194 -2.57 15.30 17.65
CA ARG A 194 -3.56 15.52 16.58
C ARG A 194 -4.19 16.91 16.59
N LYS A 195 -3.46 17.92 17.05
CA LYS A 195 -3.89 19.30 16.86
C LYS A 195 -4.07 19.57 15.37
N ARG A 196 -5.19 20.22 15.03
CA ARG A 196 -5.51 20.58 13.64
C ARG A 196 -4.76 21.85 13.26
N PHE A 197 -4.16 21.84 12.08
CA PHE A 197 -3.50 22.96 11.42
C PHE A 197 -3.89 23.00 9.95
N THR A 198 -3.49 24.06 9.25
CA THR A 198 -3.69 24.21 7.81
C THR A 198 -2.33 24.37 7.15
N GLU A 199 -2.05 23.60 6.10
CA GLU A 199 -0.77 23.67 5.38
C GLU A 199 -0.63 25.02 4.67
N GLN A 200 0.43 25.75 5.00
CA GLN A 200 0.69 27.09 4.47
C GLN A 200 1.74 27.10 3.37
N GLY A 201 2.58 26.07 3.27
CA GLY A 201 3.62 26.00 2.27
C GLY A 201 3.07 25.62 0.89
N ASP A 202 3.78 26.05 -0.17
CA ASP A 202 3.51 25.65 -1.55
C ASP A 202 3.82 24.16 -1.80
N ALA A 203 4.51 23.50 -0.86
CA ALA A 203 4.74 22.07 -0.83
C ALA A 203 5.09 21.64 0.60
N VAL A 204 4.84 20.38 0.92
CA VAL A 204 5.36 19.76 2.14
C VAL A 204 6.84 19.46 1.93
N VAL A 205 7.67 19.94 2.86
CA VAL A 205 9.12 19.69 2.94
C VAL A 205 9.45 19.00 4.26
N PHE A 206 10.63 18.38 4.34
CA PHE A 206 11.03 17.54 5.46
C PHE A 206 12.32 18.07 6.11
N GLU A 207 12.16 19.02 7.04
CA GLU A 207 13.28 19.58 7.82
C GLU A 207 13.44 18.92 9.20
N SER A 208 12.43 18.16 9.61
CA SER A 208 12.38 17.40 10.86
C SER A 208 11.42 16.22 10.73
N GLU A 209 11.15 15.51 11.83
CA GLU A 209 10.15 14.46 11.84
C GLU A 209 8.77 15.02 11.47
N VAL A 210 8.08 14.34 10.56
CA VAL A 210 6.73 14.72 10.10
C VAL A 210 5.83 13.51 10.23
N ASP A 211 4.74 13.68 10.97
CA ASP A 211 3.64 12.71 11.02
C ASP A 211 2.30 13.44 10.98
N LYS A 212 1.83 13.70 9.75
CA LYS A 212 0.64 14.50 9.45
C LYS A 212 -0.41 13.65 8.74
N VAL A 213 -1.68 13.92 9.02
CA VAL A 213 -2.83 13.37 8.30
C VAL A 213 -3.64 14.47 7.66
N TYR A 214 -3.52 14.58 6.34
CA TYR A 214 -4.30 15.50 5.51
C TYR A 214 -5.67 14.90 5.25
N LEU A 215 -6.71 15.67 5.62
CA LEU A 215 -8.10 15.23 5.53
C LEU A 215 -8.68 15.63 4.17
N SER A 216 -9.46 14.74 3.54
CA SER A 216 -10.13 15.04 2.26
C SER A 216 -9.19 15.55 1.16
N ALA A 217 -7.97 15.02 1.10
CA ALA A 217 -6.96 15.38 0.11
C ALA A 217 -7.46 15.12 -1.32
N PRO A 218 -6.97 15.88 -2.33
CA PRO A 218 -7.38 15.69 -3.71
C PRO A 218 -6.98 14.30 -4.25
N PRO A 219 -7.60 13.84 -5.33
CA PRO A 219 -7.28 12.54 -5.94
C PRO A 219 -5.84 12.38 -6.45
N LYS A 220 -5.08 13.48 -6.55
CA LYS A 220 -3.71 13.48 -7.06
C LYS A 220 -2.77 14.13 -6.04
N VAL A 221 -1.72 13.41 -5.66
CA VAL A 221 -0.59 13.90 -4.86
C VAL A 221 0.69 13.62 -5.62
N VAL A 222 1.65 14.53 -5.54
CA VAL A 222 2.91 14.44 -6.30
C VAL A 222 4.08 14.45 -5.33
N VAL A 223 5.00 13.50 -5.47
CA VAL A 223 6.26 13.48 -4.72
C VAL A 223 7.38 13.76 -5.71
N ILE A 224 8.07 14.88 -5.54
CA ILE A 224 9.17 15.32 -6.39
C ILE A 224 10.48 15.03 -5.65
N ASP A 225 11.38 14.31 -6.32
CA ASP A 225 12.73 13.99 -5.84
C ASP A 225 13.71 14.71 -6.78
N HIS A 226 14.21 15.86 -6.32
CA HIS A 226 15.00 16.78 -7.15
C HIS A 226 16.36 16.18 -7.53
N GLU A 227 17.04 15.52 -6.60
CA GLU A 227 18.36 14.93 -6.82
C GLU A 227 18.31 13.81 -7.88
N LYS A 228 17.33 12.89 -7.80
CA LYS A 228 17.14 11.85 -8.82
C LYS A 228 16.37 12.33 -10.05
N LYS A 229 15.97 13.59 -10.11
CA LYS A 229 15.20 14.22 -11.22
C LYS A 229 13.99 13.38 -11.60
N ARG A 230 13.20 12.96 -10.60
CA ARG A 230 12.03 12.10 -10.82
C ARG A 230 10.84 12.57 -10.01
N THR A 231 9.68 12.10 -10.44
CA THR A 231 8.40 12.45 -9.84
C THR A 231 7.55 11.20 -9.70
N PHE A 232 7.06 10.94 -8.50
CA PHE A 232 5.98 10.00 -8.26
C PHE A 232 4.65 10.75 -8.36
N VAL A 233 3.73 10.22 -9.15
CA VAL A 233 2.36 10.74 -9.22
C VAL A 233 1.44 9.70 -8.61
N LEU A 234 0.96 9.98 -7.41
CA LEU A 234 -0.04 9.17 -6.74
C LEU A 234 -1.43 9.60 -7.22
N ARG A 235 -2.23 8.62 -7.65
CA ARG A 235 -3.66 8.82 -7.96
C ARG A 235 -4.49 7.90 -7.08
N LYS A 236 -5.46 8.46 -6.38
CA LYS A 236 -6.30 7.76 -5.41
C LYS A 236 -7.78 7.96 -5.71
N GLU A 237 -8.56 6.91 -5.48
CA GLU A 237 -10.02 6.88 -5.59
C GLU A 237 -10.57 6.13 -4.37
N GLY A 238 -11.65 6.61 -3.77
CA GLY A 238 -12.25 6.00 -2.57
C GLY A 238 -11.40 6.08 -1.30
N LEU A 239 -10.27 6.80 -1.34
CA LEU A 239 -9.37 7.05 -0.21
C LEU A 239 -9.28 8.56 -0.01
N PRO A 240 -10.07 9.18 0.89
CA PRO A 240 -10.12 10.63 1.01
C PRO A 240 -8.84 11.20 1.65
N ASP A 241 -8.25 10.50 2.61
CA ASP A 241 -7.15 11.03 3.43
C ASP A 241 -5.76 10.64 2.92
N VAL A 242 -4.74 11.43 3.29
CA VAL A 242 -3.32 11.17 3.00
C VAL A 242 -2.51 11.37 4.27
N GLY A 243 -1.83 10.32 4.71
CA GLY A 243 -1.07 10.32 5.95
C GLY A 243 -1.40 9.08 6.78
N GLU A 244 -0.72 8.95 7.91
CA GLU A 244 -0.91 7.84 8.83
C GLU A 244 -1.67 8.32 10.05
N LEU A 245 -2.84 7.76 10.35
CA LEU A 245 -3.51 8.05 11.62
C LEU A 245 -2.76 7.30 12.74
N GLN A 246 -1.92 7.99 13.52
CA GLN A 246 -1.37 7.50 14.78
C GLN A 246 -2.08 8.12 16.00
N ASN A 247 -1.92 7.52 17.17
CA ASN A 247 -2.35 8.07 18.47
C ASN A 247 -1.12 8.51 19.24
#